data_AF-A0A6P1F2V1-F1
#
_entry.id   AF-A0A6P1F2V1-F1
#
_cell.length_a   1.000
_cell.length_b   1.000
_cell.length_c   1.000
_cell.angle_alpha   90.00
_cell.angle_beta   90.00
_cell.angle_gamma   90.00
#
_symmetry.space_group_name_H-M   'P 1'
#
loop_
_entity.id
_entity.type
_entity.pdbx_description
1 polymer ?
#
loop_
_entity_poly.entity_id
_entity_poly.type
_entity_poly.pdbx_seq_one_letter_code
_entity_poly.pdbx_strand_id
1 'polypeptide(L)'
;MTSASLRPLSRWRTALGAAVLVLASAVLQALAAVERWVVAADGWTRDDRTVEDHLFDYAFPADPWENVGAAAQLYGIGTVLLALGVLATGRAFTPPGRVGGLLVILVAASFGLLGLHALVSGVIDAPSPLQNVGVQLVLGLASAVALVALALIWATVSWAAAVAGVLLLGATLPGYLVAAFAIAPMVTGYQSYDTTPWTEAVVAASTAAAGLLLLVAAGARAVR
;
A
#
# COMPACT_ATOMS: atom_id res chain seq x y z
N MET A 1 1.18 -27.20 -38.88
CA MET A 1 0.81 -26.97 -37.47
C MET A 1 1.09 -25.50 -37.15
N THR A 2 0.07 -24.66 -37.20
CA THR A 2 0.15 -23.22 -36.95
C THR A 2 0.29 -22.98 -35.44
N SER A 3 1.43 -22.43 -35.01
CA SER A 3 1.57 -21.92 -33.66
C SER A 3 0.58 -20.76 -33.51
N ALA A 4 -0.44 -20.97 -32.68
CA ALA A 4 -1.32 -19.89 -32.26
C ALA A 4 -0.43 -18.88 -31.52
N SER A 5 -0.10 -17.77 -32.18
CA SER A 5 0.51 -16.63 -31.52
C SER A 5 -0.48 -16.19 -30.46
N LEU A 6 -0.24 -16.57 -29.20
CA LEU A 6 -0.91 -15.99 -28.05
C LEU A 6 -0.66 -14.50 -28.14
N ARG A 7 -1.65 -13.76 -28.68
CA ARG A 7 -1.58 -12.30 -28.73
C ARG A 7 -1.32 -11.87 -27.29
N PRO A 8 -0.22 -11.16 -27.01
CA PRO A 8 0.01 -10.68 -25.66
C PRO A 8 -1.23 -9.88 -25.29
N LEU A 9 -1.94 -10.29 -24.23
CA LEU A 9 -3.03 -9.51 -23.64
C LEU A 9 -2.57 -8.06 -23.66
N SER A 10 -3.32 -7.22 -24.37
CA SER A 10 -2.84 -5.91 -24.79
C SER A 10 -2.33 -5.15 -23.57
N ARG A 11 -1.06 -4.74 -23.58
CA ARG A 11 -0.39 -4.19 -22.38
C ARG A 11 -1.15 -3.05 -21.70
N TRP A 12 -1.99 -2.32 -22.46
CA TRP A 12 -2.90 -1.31 -21.94
C TRP A 12 -4.00 -1.89 -21.02
N ARG A 13 -4.54 -3.08 -21.30
CA ARG A 13 -5.53 -3.75 -20.44
C ARG A 13 -4.92 -4.15 -19.10
N THR A 14 -3.68 -4.65 -19.13
CA THR A 14 -2.94 -4.98 -17.91
C THR A 14 -2.64 -3.71 -17.11
N ALA A 15 -2.26 -2.61 -17.76
CA ALA A 15 -2.04 -1.33 -17.10
C ALA A 15 -3.33 -0.75 -16.50
N LEU A 16 -4.46 -0.86 -17.20
CA LEU A 16 -5.77 -0.46 -16.69
C LEU A 16 -6.17 -1.31 -15.47
N GLY A 17 -6.00 -2.63 -15.55
CA GLY A 17 -6.24 -3.53 -14.42
C GLY A 17 -5.36 -3.20 -13.22
N ALA A 18 -4.09 -2.86 -13.43
CA ALA A 18 -3.19 -2.40 -12.38
C ALA A 18 -3.72 -1.13 -11.70
N ALA A 19 -4.13 -0.14 -12.49
CA ALA A 19 -4.67 1.11 -11.97
C ALA A 19 -5.94 0.90 -11.14
N VAL A 20 -6.87 0.05 -11.61
CA VAL A 20 -8.09 -0.31 -10.87
C VAL A 20 -7.76 -0.98 -9.54
N LEU A 21 -6.80 -1.93 -9.52
CA LEU A 21 -6.38 -2.59 -8.28
C LEU A 21 -5.78 -1.62 -7.27
N VAL A 22 -4.93 -0.69 -7.73
CA VAL A 22 -4.30 0.32 -6.86
C VAL A 22 -5.33 1.34 -6.35
N LEU A 23 -6.29 1.76 -7.18
CA LEU A 23 -7.38 2.64 -6.73
C LEU A 23 -8.32 1.95 -5.73
N ALA A 24 -8.68 0.70 -5.98
CA ALA A 24 -9.48 -0.09 -5.05
C ALA A 24 -8.75 -0.28 -3.72
N SER A 25 -7.44 -0.52 -3.76
CA SER A 25 -6.58 -0.53 -2.57
C SER A 25 -6.67 0.78 -1.80
N ALA A 26 -6.50 1.92 -2.47
CA ALA A 26 -6.57 3.24 -1.84
C ALA A 26 -7.92 3.51 -1.17
N VAL A 27 -9.03 3.10 -1.80
CA VAL A 27 -10.36 3.22 -1.20
C VAL A 27 -10.46 2.41 0.09
N LEU A 28 -10.00 1.15 0.09
CA LEU A 28 -10.04 0.32 1.29
C LEU A 28 -9.12 0.84 2.40
N GLN A 29 -7.94 1.37 2.07
CA GLN A 29 -7.06 2.03 3.04
C GLN A 29 -7.71 3.29 3.63
N ALA A 30 -8.40 4.08 2.82
CA ALA A 30 -9.13 5.26 3.30
C ALA A 30 -10.27 4.86 4.24
N LEU A 31 -11.02 3.80 3.92
CA LEU A 31 -12.07 3.27 4.80
C LEU A 31 -11.48 2.74 6.11
N ALA A 32 -10.33 2.06 6.08
CA ALA A 32 -9.64 1.65 7.30
C ALA A 32 -9.23 2.84 8.18
N ALA A 33 -8.77 3.94 7.57
CA ALA A 33 -8.48 5.17 8.30
C ALA A 33 -9.74 5.79 8.92
N VAL A 34 -10.88 5.74 8.22
CA VAL A 34 -12.19 6.21 8.74
C VAL A 34 -12.64 5.38 9.96
N GLU A 35 -12.43 4.06 9.95
CA GLU A 35 -12.76 3.20 11.11
C GLU A 35 -12.05 3.69 12.39
N ARG A 36 -10.77 4.05 12.30
CA ARG A 36 -10.02 4.56 13.46
C ARG A 36 -10.36 6.01 13.80
N TRP A 37 -10.25 6.91 12.84
CA TRP A 37 -10.26 8.35 13.13
C TRP A 37 -11.65 8.99 13.18
N VAL A 38 -12.68 8.29 12.70
CA VAL A 38 -14.06 8.76 12.75
C VAL A 38 -14.89 7.82 13.61
N VAL A 39 -15.03 6.56 13.20
CA VAL A 39 -15.98 5.64 13.83
C VAL A 39 -15.57 5.34 15.28
N ALA A 40 -14.32 4.96 15.51
CA ALA A 40 -13.83 4.67 16.85
C ALA A 40 -13.68 5.94 17.70
N ALA A 41 -13.20 7.03 17.11
CA ALA A 41 -13.08 8.32 17.80
C ALA A 41 -14.43 8.84 18.31
N ASP A 42 -15.49 8.79 17.48
CA ASP A 42 -16.84 9.21 17.87
C ASP A 42 -17.46 8.32 18.96
N GLY A 43 -17.13 7.02 18.94
CA GLY A 43 -17.58 6.03 19.91
C GLY A 43 -16.69 5.90 21.15
N TRP A 44 -15.67 6.75 21.32
CA TRP A 44 -14.65 6.55 22.34
C TRP A 44 -15.18 6.88 23.74
N THR A 45 -15.17 5.90 24.64
CA THR A 45 -15.63 6.05 26.03
C THR A 45 -14.55 5.73 27.06
N ARG A 46 -13.30 5.57 26.63
CA ARG A 46 -12.18 5.15 27.49
C ARG A 46 -11.42 6.36 28.00
N ASP A 47 -11.19 6.42 29.29
CA ASP A 47 -10.38 7.46 29.94
C ASP A 47 -8.91 7.03 30.14
N ASP A 48 -8.60 5.74 29.99
CA ASP A 48 -7.27 5.17 30.25
C ASP A 48 -6.31 5.30 29.06
N ARG A 49 -6.82 5.60 27.87
CA ARG A 49 -6.06 5.64 26.62
C ARG A 49 -6.78 6.43 25.53
N THR A 50 -6.05 6.78 24.49
CA THR A 50 -6.57 7.56 23.35
C THR A 50 -6.59 6.70 22.09
N VAL A 51 -7.42 7.06 21.10
CA VAL A 51 -7.48 6.35 19.80
C VAL A 51 -6.18 6.50 18.98
N GLU A 52 -5.31 7.43 19.38
CA GLU A 52 -3.98 7.67 18.80
C GLU A 52 -2.92 6.66 19.26
N ASP A 53 -3.21 5.88 20.30
CA ASP A 53 -2.29 4.91 20.90
C ASP A 53 -1.90 3.79 19.89
N HIS A 54 -0.62 3.38 19.86
CA HIS A 54 -0.07 2.33 19.00
C HIS A 54 -0.78 1.00 19.20
N LEU A 55 -1.40 0.79 20.36
CA LEU A 55 -2.24 -0.39 20.61
C LEU A 55 -3.31 -0.57 19.51
N PHE A 56 -3.68 0.50 18.80
CA PHE A 56 -4.69 0.51 17.74
C PHE A 56 -4.11 0.52 16.31
N ASP A 57 -2.79 0.32 16.16
CA ASP A 57 -2.11 0.37 14.86
C ASP A 57 -2.41 -0.85 14.00
N TYR A 58 -3.49 -0.76 13.24
CA TYR A 58 -3.96 -1.84 12.36
C TYR A 58 -3.06 -2.08 11.13
N ALA A 59 -2.15 -1.16 10.81
CA ALA A 59 -1.19 -1.33 9.71
C ALA A 59 -0.03 -2.27 10.07
N PHE A 60 0.31 -2.35 11.37
CA PHE A 60 1.41 -3.15 11.91
C PHE A 60 1.01 -3.85 13.23
N PRO A 61 0.01 -4.77 13.23
CA PRO A 61 -0.44 -5.39 14.48
C PRO A 61 0.69 -6.14 15.21
N ALA A 62 0.99 -5.75 16.45
CA ALA A 62 2.03 -6.37 17.26
C ALA A 62 1.67 -6.32 18.75
N ASP A 63 1.94 -7.40 19.50
CA ASP A 63 1.52 -7.46 20.90
C ASP A 63 2.23 -6.38 21.76
N PRO A 64 1.49 -5.66 22.63
CA PRO A 64 0.03 -5.66 22.80
C PRO A 64 -0.70 -4.87 21.68
N TRP A 65 -1.79 -5.44 21.13
CA TRP A 65 -2.61 -4.80 20.09
C TRP A 65 -4.10 -5.08 20.31
N GLU A 66 -4.94 -4.10 20.01
CA GLU A 66 -6.39 -4.16 20.05
C GLU A 66 -6.94 -3.73 18.68
N ASN A 67 -7.82 -4.56 18.11
CA ASN A 67 -8.41 -4.25 16.82
C ASN A 67 -9.43 -3.10 16.95
N VAL A 68 -9.51 -2.28 15.92
CA VAL A 68 -10.45 -1.15 15.85
C VAL A 68 -11.41 -1.37 14.69
N GLY A 69 -12.64 -1.75 15.03
CA GLY A 69 -13.71 -2.00 14.05
C GLY A 69 -13.27 -2.98 12.96
N ALA A 70 -13.44 -2.57 11.70
CA ALA A 70 -13.01 -3.34 10.54
C ALA A 70 -11.66 -2.87 9.94
N ALA A 71 -10.91 -2.01 10.64
CA ALA A 71 -9.75 -1.32 10.08
C ALA A 71 -8.67 -2.28 9.57
N ALA A 72 -8.29 -3.28 10.36
CA ALA A 72 -7.24 -4.24 9.99
C ALA A 72 -7.63 -5.11 8.80
N GLN A 73 -8.89 -5.52 8.70
CA GLN A 73 -9.40 -6.33 7.59
C GLN A 73 -9.47 -5.50 6.31
N LEU A 74 -9.98 -4.27 6.38
CA LEU A 74 -10.05 -3.34 5.24
C LEU A 74 -8.64 -3.00 4.73
N TYR A 75 -7.73 -2.62 5.62
CA TYR A 75 -6.34 -2.33 5.28
C TYR A 75 -5.63 -3.56 4.70
N GLY A 76 -5.83 -4.74 5.31
CA GLY A 76 -5.23 -5.98 4.85
C GLY A 76 -5.67 -6.38 3.44
N ILE A 77 -6.98 -6.36 3.16
CA ILE A 77 -7.52 -6.60 1.80
C ILE A 77 -6.99 -5.54 0.84
N GLY A 78 -7.03 -4.26 1.23
CA GLY A 78 -6.48 -3.16 0.44
C GLY A 78 -5.02 -3.39 0.06
N THR A 79 -4.19 -3.81 0.99
CA THR A 79 -2.75 -4.04 0.77
C THR A 79 -2.49 -5.29 -0.08
N VAL A 80 -3.33 -6.32 0.01
CA VAL A 80 -3.28 -7.45 -0.93
C VAL A 80 -3.65 -7.00 -2.35
N LEU A 81 -4.68 -6.16 -2.53
CA LEU A 81 -4.99 -5.58 -3.84
C LEU A 81 -3.82 -4.72 -4.36
N LEU A 82 -3.12 -4.00 -3.47
CA LEU A 82 -1.92 -3.24 -3.83
C LEU A 82 -0.82 -4.15 -4.38
N ALA A 83 -0.55 -5.28 -3.73
CA ALA A 83 0.40 -6.28 -4.19
C ALA A 83 0.07 -6.80 -5.59
N LEU A 84 -1.20 -7.12 -5.84
CA LEU A 84 -1.67 -7.52 -7.17
C LEU A 84 -1.54 -6.38 -8.20
N GLY A 85 -1.81 -5.15 -7.79
CA GLY A 85 -1.60 -3.93 -8.58
C GLY A 85 -0.14 -3.75 -8.98
N VAL A 86 0.81 -4.01 -8.08
CA VAL A 86 2.25 -3.98 -8.37
C VAL A 86 2.65 -5.07 -9.36
N LEU A 87 2.16 -6.30 -9.21
CA LEU A 87 2.41 -7.39 -10.17
C LEU A 87 1.91 -7.01 -11.58
N ALA A 88 0.68 -6.48 -11.66
CA ALA A 88 0.09 -6.03 -12.92
C ALA A 88 0.86 -4.84 -13.53
N THR A 89 1.28 -3.88 -12.71
CA THR A 89 2.12 -2.75 -13.13
C THR A 89 3.46 -3.25 -13.67
N GLY A 90 4.13 -4.15 -12.95
CA GLY A 90 5.38 -4.75 -13.39
C GLY A 90 5.24 -5.49 -14.72
N ARG A 91 4.19 -6.30 -14.87
CA ARG A 91 3.91 -6.99 -16.15
C ARG A 91 3.66 -6.02 -17.31
N ALA A 92 3.08 -4.86 -17.02
CA ALA A 92 2.83 -3.85 -18.04
C ALA A 92 4.10 -3.05 -18.36
N PHE A 93 4.84 -2.55 -17.38
CA PHE A 93 5.85 -1.50 -17.55
C PHE A 93 7.29 -1.94 -17.38
N THR A 94 7.56 -3.10 -16.78
CA THR A 94 8.94 -3.59 -16.61
C THR A 94 9.45 -4.22 -17.91
N PRO A 95 10.58 -3.75 -18.47
CA PRO A 95 11.22 -4.41 -19.60
C PRO A 95 11.59 -5.87 -19.29
N PRO A 96 11.64 -6.77 -20.28
CA PRO A 96 12.05 -8.15 -20.06
C PRO A 96 13.45 -8.22 -19.43
N GLY A 97 13.55 -8.86 -18.27
CA GLY A 97 14.81 -9.00 -17.54
C GLY A 97 14.61 -9.62 -16.16
N ARG A 98 15.62 -10.36 -15.68
CA ARG A 98 15.53 -11.06 -14.38
C ARG A 98 15.45 -10.08 -13.22
N VAL A 99 16.27 -9.01 -13.23
CA VAL A 99 16.34 -8.04 -12.13
C VAL A 99 15.01 -7.33 -11.92
N GLY A 100 14.42 -6.76 -12.97
CA GLY A 100 13.12 -6.08 -12.87
C GLY A 100 12.01 -7.01 -12.41
N GLY A 101 11.98 -8.26 -12.89
CA GLY A 101 11.03 -9.27 -12.41
C GLY A 101 11.18 -9.59 -10.93
N LEU A 102 12.41 -9.79 -10.44
CA LEU A 102 12.69 -10.06 -9.04
C LEU A 102 12.30 -8.87 -8.13
N LEU A 103 12.57 -7.64 -8.56
CA LEU A 103 12.16 -6.44 -7.83
C LEU A 103 10.64 -6.34 -7.71
N VAL A 104 9.89 -6.59 -8.80
CA VAL A 104 8.42 -6.61 -8.78
C VAL A 104 7.90 -7.67 -7.81
N ILE A 105 8.48 -8.87 -7.84
CA ILE A 105 8.11 -9.97 -6.94
C ILE A 105 8.40 -9.59 -5.49
N LEU A 106 9.56 -8.98 -5.20
CA LEU A 106 9.94 -8.55 -3.86
C LEU A 106 8.95 -7.53 -3.28
N VAL A 107 8.60 -6.50 -4.04
CA VAL A 107 7.61 -5.49 -3.60
C VAL A 107 6.24 -6.14 -3.39
N ALA A 108 5.77 -6.91 -4.36
CA ALA A 108 4.47 -7.57 -4.27
C ALA A 108 4.40 -8.56 -3.11
N ALA A 109 5.45 -9.35 -2.88
CA ALA A 109 5.52 -10.28 -1.74
C ALA A 109 5.52 -9.52 -0.41
N SER A 110 6.24 -8.40 -0.31
CA SER A 110 6.28 -7.59 0.91
C SER A 110 4.91 -7.01 1.25
N PHE A 111 4.26 -6.34 0.29
CA PHE A 111 2.89 -5.85 0.47
C PHE A 111 1.90 -6.99 0.72
N GLY A 112 2.02 -8.11 -0.01
CA GLY A 112 1.15 -9.27 0.19
C GLY A 112 1.26 -9.85 1.60
N LEU A 113 2.47 -10.01 2.12
CA LEU A 113 2.70 -10.54 3.47
C LEU A 113 2.25 -9.56 4.56
N LEU A 114 2.53 -8.26 4.43
CA LEU A 114 2.06 -7.24 5.38
C LEU A 114 0.52 -7.12 5.36
N GLY A 115 -0.08 -7.13 4.17
CA GLY A 115 -1.54 -7.12 4.02
C GLY A 115 -2.21 -8.38 4.59
N LEU A 116 -1.63 -9.56 4.34
CA LEU A 116 -2.12 -10.81 4.93
C LEU A 116 -1.94 -10.81 6.45
N HIS A 117 -0.84 -10.26 6.97
CA HIS A 117 -0.64 -10.12 8.40
C HIS A 117 -1.75 -9.27 9.04
N ALA A 118 -2.01 -8.07 8.52
CA ALA A 118 -3.09 -7.21 9.01
C ALA A 118 -4.48 -7.87 8.87
N LEU A 119 -4.78 -8.48 7.72
CA LEU A 119 -6.05 -9.14 7.49
C LEU A 119 -6.28 -10.30 8.47
N VAL A 120 -5.31 -11.20 8.59
CA VAL A 120 -5.42 -12.34 9.51
C VAL A 120 -5.53 -11.84 10.94
N SER A 121 -4.76 -10.82 11.32
CA SER A 121 -4.85 -10.22 12.65
C SER A 121 -6.22 -9.66 12.97
N GLY A 122 -6.82 -8.93 12.03
CA GLY A 122 -8.19 -8.45 12.19
C GLY A 122 -9.22 -9.57 12.29
N VAL A 123 -9.03 -10.67 11.56
CA VAL A 123 -9.96 -11.82 11.60
C VAL A 123 -9.87 -12.59 12.92
N ILE A 124 -8.67 -12.77 13.48
CA ILE A 124 -8.47 -13.52 14.73
C ILE A 124 -8.48 -12.65 15.98
N ASP A 125 -8.63 -11.33 15.82
CA ASP A 125 -8.61 -10.33 16.88
C ASP A 125 -7.34 -10.37 17.75
N ALA A 126 -6.21 -10.71 17.11
CA ALA A 126 -4.89 -10.78 17.74
C ALA A 126 -3.77 -10.65 16.70
N PRO A 127 -2.56 -10.19 17.07
CA PRO A 127 -1.41 -10.20 16.18
C PRO A 127 -1.12 -11.60 15.61
N SER A 128 -0.97 -11.70 14.29
CA SER A 128 -0.68 -12.98 13.64
C SER A 128 0.79 -13.37 13.87
N PRO A 129 1.22 -14.60 13.55
CA PRO A 129 2.62 -15.02 13.75
C PRO A 129 3.66 -14.15 13.02
N LEU A 130 3.26 -13.32 12.06
CA LEU A 130 4.10 -12.32 11.39
C LEU A 130 4.29 -11.01 12.19
N GLN A 131 3.85 -10.96 13.45
CA GLN A 131 4.00 -9.80 14.34
C GLN A 131 5.45 -9.44 14.69
N ASN A 132 6.43 -10.26 14.30
CA ASN A 132 7.84 -9.97 14.56
C ASN A 132 8.25 -8.65 13.89
N VAL A 133 8.52 -7.63 14.71
CA VAL A 133 8.90 -6.28 14.27
C VAL A 133 10.10 -6.30 13.32
N GLY A 134 11.10 -7.16 13.58
CA GLY A 134 12.27 -7.30 12.71
C GLY A 134 11.91 -7.73 11.29
N VAL A 135 10.97 -8.67 11.14
CA VAL A 135 10.47 -9.10 9.82
C VAL A 135 9.70 -7.97 9.15
N GLN A 136 8.84 -7.26 9.88
CA GLN A 136 8.08 -6.14 9.32
C GLN A 136 8.98 -5.00 8.86
N LEU A 137 10.02 -4.67 9.63
CA LEU A 137 11.06 -3.70 9.25
C LEU A 137 11.76 -4.12 7.96
N VAL A 138 12.18 -5.38 7.85
CA VAL A 138 12.85 -5.89 6.63
C VAL A 138 11.93 -5.80 5.42
N LEU A 139 10.67 -6.24 5.53
CA LEU A 139 9.70 -6.17 4.43
C LEU A 139 9.41 -4.71 4.02
N GLY A 140 9.24 -3.82 4.99
CA GLY A 140 8.99 -2.40 4.76
C GLY A 140 10.17 -1.68 4.09
N LEU A 141 11.40 -1.96 4.52
CA LEU A 141 12.61 -1.36 3.94
C LEU A 141 12.98 -1.97 2.58
N ALA A 142 12.90 -3.29 2.44
CA ALA A 142 13.24 -3.98 1.20
C ALA A 142 12.29 -3.57 0.05
N SER A 143 10.99 -3.44 0.35
CA SER A 143 10.00 -2.96 -0.62
C SER A 143 10.24 -1.50 -1.02
N ALA A 144 10.63 -0.62 -0.09
CA ALA A 144 10.95 0.77 -0.40
C ALA A 144 12.15 0.87 -1.38
N VAL A 145 13.25 0.19 -1.09
CA VAL A 145 14.44 0.18 -1.95
C VAL A 145 14.10 -0.41 -3.34
N ALA A 146 13.32 -1.49 -3.37
CA ALA A 146 12.91 -2.11 -4.63
C ALA A 146 11.96 -1.22 -5.45
N LEU A 147 11.06 -0.48 -4.81
CA LEU A 147 10.18 0.50 -5.46
C LEU A 147 10.97 1.66 -6.07
N VAL A 148 11.99 2.17 -5.38
CA VAL A 148 12.88 3.20 -5.95
C VAL A 148 13.57 2.67 -7.21
N ALA A 149 14.14 1.46 -7.15
CA ALA A 149 14.78 0.84 -8.31
C ALA A 149 13.77 0.60 -9.46
N LEU A 150 12.55 0.16 -9.14
CA LEU A 150 11.49 -0.02 -10.15
C LEU A 150 11.03 1.30 -10.75
N ALA A 151 10.91 2.37 -9.96
CA ALA A 151 10.55 3.68 -10.47
C ALA A 151 11.58 4.18 -11.49
N LEU A 152 12.88 3.99 -11.21
CA LEU A 152 13.96 4.30 -12.16
C LEU A 152 13.87 3.45 -13.44
N ILE A 153 13.59 2.14 -13.31
CA ILE A 153 13.39 1.26 -14.48
C ILE A 153 12.17 1.72 -15.29
N TRP A 154 11.04 1.99 -14.63
CA TRP A 154 9.81 2.41 -15.28
C TRP A 154 9.95 3.79 -15.92
N ALA A 155 10.82 4.67 -15.43
CA ALA A 155 11.08 5.97 -16.05
C ALA A 155 11.60 5.86 -17.49
N THR A 156 12.25 4.73 -17.83
CA THR A 156 12.70 4.46 -19.20
C THR A 156 11.55 4.10 -20.16
N VAL A 157 10.37 3.77 -19.62
CA VAL A 157 9.20 3.29 -20.39
C VAL A 157 8.01 4.23 -20.30
N SER A 158 7.74 4.79 -19.11
CA SER A 158 6.62 5.68 -18.82
C SER A 158 6.91 6.52 -17.58
N TRP A 159 7.01 7.84 -17.76
CA TRP A 159 7.18 8.78 -16.64
C TRP A 159 6.04 8.68 -15.62
N ALA A 160 4.80 8.48 -16.08
CA ALA A 160 3.64 8.39 -15.19
C ALA A 160 3.70 7.13 -14.32
N ALA A 161 4.16 5.99 -14.87
CA ALA A 161 4.38 4.78 -14.09
C ALA A 161 5.53 4.95 -13.08
N ALA A 162 6.59 5.67 -13.46
CA ALA A 162 7.70 5.97 -12.55
C ALA A 162 7.24 6.81 -11.35
N VAL A 163 6.51 7.90 -11.60
CA VAL A 163 5.96 8.76 -10.54
C VAL A 163 4.97 7.98 -9.67
N ALA A 164 4.14 7.11 -10.26
CA ALA A 164 3.30 6.21 -9.49
C ALA A 164 4.12 5.31 -8.56
N GLY A 165 5.23 4.72 -9.04
CA GLY A 165 6.14 3.94 -8.21
C GLY A 165 6.74 4.72 -7.03
N VAL A 166 7.05 6.00 -7.23
CA VAL A 166 7.51 6.90 -6.15
C VAL A 166 6.40 7.16 -5.14
N LEU A 167 5.17 7.43 -5.60
CA LEU A 167 4.03 7.69 -4.70
C LEU A 167 3.64 6.45 -3.88
N LEU A 168 3.84 5.25 -4.43
CA LEU A 168 3.68 3.99 -3.69
C LEU A 168 4.67 3.82 -2.55
N LEU A 169 5.74 4.62 -2.46
CA LEU A 169 6.60 4.66 -1.28
C LEU A 169 5.81 5.06 -0.02
N GLY A 170 4.71 5.81 -0.15
CA GLY A 170 3.81 6.13 0.97
C GLY A 170 3.30 4.88 1.71
N ALA A 171 3.10 3.77 0.99
CA ALA A 171 2.65 2.49 1.56
C ALA A 171 3.80 1.61 2.12
N THR A 172 5.03 2.13 2.15
CA THR A 172 6.18 1.46 2.76
C THR A 172 6.50 2.06 4.12
N LEU A 173 7.29 1.37 4.94
CA LEU A 173 7.63 1.87 6.27
C LEU A 173 8.24 3.29 6.26
N PRO A 174 9.25 3.63 5.44
CA PRO A 174 9.75 5.00 5.37
C PRO A 174 8.68 6.04 4.99
N GLY A 175 7.79 5.69 4.06
CA GLY A 175 6.70 6.57 3.65
C GLY A 175 5.66 6.76 4.76
N TYR A 176 5.34 5.68 5.48
CA TYR A 176 4.47 5.73 6.66
C TYR A 176 5.06 6.64 7.74
N LEU A 177 6.37 6.54 8.02
CA LEU A 177 7.03 7.42 8.99
C LEU A 177 6.98 8.90 8.56
N VAL A 178 7.17 9.18 7.27
CA VAL A 178 7.01 10.54 6.73
C VAL A 178 5.55 11.01 6.86
N ALA A 179 4.58 10.13 6.61
CA ALA A 179 3.17 10.44 6.82
C ALA A 179 2.90 10.76 8.31
N ALA A 180 3.37 9.93 9.23
CA ALA A 180 3.11 10.03 10.67
C ALA A 180 3.78 11.23 11.34
N PHE A 181 5.01 11.55 10.96
CA PHE A 181 5.85 12.54 11.65
C PHE A 181 6.05 13.84 10.90
N ALA A 182 5.69 13.92 9.61
CA ALA A 182 5.78 15.16 8.85
C ALA A 182 4.42 15.61 8.31
N ILE A 183 3.72 14.77 7.54
CA ILE A 183 2.54 15.21 6.80
C ILE A 183 1.31 15.32 7.69
N ALA A 184 0.98 14.28 8.45
CA ALA A 184 -0.18 14.29 9.34
C ALA A 184 -0.11 15.42 10.37
N PRO A 185 1.03 15.68 11.05
CA PRO A 185 1.13 16.81 11.99
C PRO A 185 0.89 18.18 11.35
N MET A 186 1.32 18.38 10.09
CA MET A 186 1.05 19.62 9.37
C MET A 186 -0.45 19.80 9.07
N VAL A 187 -1.19 18.70 8.89
CA VAL A 187 -2.63 18.72 8.60
C VAL A 187 -3.45 18.89 9.88
N THR A 188 -3.09 18.21 10.96
CA THR A 188 -3.81 18.24 12.24
C THR A 188 -3.44 19.43 13.12
N GLY A 189 -2.26 20.03 12.91
CA GLY A 189 -1.75 21.15 13.69
C GLY A 189 -1.04 20.75 14.99
N TYR A 190 -0.82 19.46 15.22
CA TYR A 190 -0.02 18.94 16.32
C TYR A 190 0.58 17.57 15.98
N GLN A 191 1.63 17.19 16.71
CA GLN A 191 2.23 15.86 16.59
C GLN A 191 1.84 15.01 17.79
N SER A 192 1.32 13.81 17.54
CA SER A 192 1.09 12.85 18.63
C SER A 192 2.41 12.30 19.15
N TYR A 193 2.43 11.88 20.41
CA TYR A 193 3.53 11.06 20.93
C TYR A 193 3.55 9.68 20.26
N ASP A 194 2.39 9.24 19.76
CA ASP A 194 2.18 7.92 19.19
C ASP A 194 1.80 8.03 17.70
N THR A 195 0.60 7.63 17.30
CA THR A 195 0.14 7.82 15.91
C THR A 195 -0.64 9.13 15.76
N THR A 196 -0.06 10.08 15.01
CA THR A 196 -0.74 11.34 14.67
C THR A 196 -2.02 11.06 13.86
N PRO A 197 -3.16 11.70 14.15
CA PRO A 197 -4.40 11.43 13.42
C PRO A 197 -4.26 11.61 11.91
N TRP A 198 -4.99 10.78 11.16
CA TRP A 198 -5.04 10.76 9.70
C TRP A 198 -3.74 10.33 8.99
N THR A 199 -2.76 9.79 9.71
CA THR A 199 -1.53 9.21 9.13
C THR A 199 -1.82 8.25 7.98
N GLU A 200 -2.72 7.31 8.19
CA GLU A 200 -3.06 6.28 7.21
C GLU A 200 -3.88 6.84 6.05
N ALA A 201 -4.62 7.95 6.27
CA ALA A 201 -5.32 8.65 5.19
C ALA A 201 -4.34 9.35 4.24
N VAL A 202 -3.19 9.84 4.73
CA VAL A 202 -2.10 10.35 3.88
C VAL A 202 -1.55 9.23 2.99
N VAL A 203 -1.35 8.03 3.54
CA VAL A 203 -0.90 6.85 2.79
C VAL A 203 -1.94 6.42 1.75
N ALA A 204 -3.23 6.45 2.11
CA ALA A 204 -4.31 6.17 1.18
C ALA A 204 -4.35 7.19 0.03
N ALA A 205 -4.13 8.48 0.33
CA ALA A 205 -4.10 9.55 -0.67
C ALA A 205 -2.91 9.41 -1.64
N SER A 206 -1.71 9.06 -1.15
CA SER A 206 -0.57 8.80 -2.03
C SER A 206 -0.81 7.57 -2.91
N THR A 207 -1.43 6.52 -2.36
CA THR A 207 -1.83 5.33 -3.12
C THR A 207 -2.87 5.65 -4.20
N ALA A 208 -3.86 6.50 -3.88
CA ALA A 208 -4.86 6.96 -4.85
C ALA A 208 -4.19 7.74 -6.00
N ALA A 209 -3.29 8.66 -5.67
CA ALA A 209 -2.54 9.43 -6.66
C ALA A 209 -1.68 8.52 -7.57
N ALA A 210 -1.06 7.48 -7.01
CA ALA A 210 -0.36 6.46 -7.79
C ALA A 210 -1.31 5.73 -8.76
N GLY A 211 -2.49 5.32 -8.30
CA GLY A 211 -3.51 4.68 -9.12
C GLY A 211 -3.99 5.56 -10.28
N LEU A 212 -4.21 6.85 -10.03
CA LEU A 212 -4.57 7.83 -11.07
C LEU A 212 -3.46 7.99 -12.13
N LEU A 213 -2.19 8.03 -11.71
CA LEU A 213 -1.07 8.08 -12.65
C LEU A 213 -0.92 6.79 -13.47
N LEU A 214 -1.25 5.63 -12.90
CA LEU A 214 -1.33 4.38 -13.66
C LEU A 214 -2.47 4.40 -14.69
N LEU A 215 -3.61 5.04 -14.41
CA LEU A 215 -4.65 5.28 -15.41
C LEU A 215 -4.12 6.15 -16.56
N VAL A 216 -3.40 7.24 -16.26
CA VAL A 216 -2.75 8.09 -17.28
C VAL A 216 -1.78 7.27 -18.12
N ALA A 217 -0.93 6.45 -17.48
CA ALA A 217 0.02 5.59 -18.17
C ALA A 217 -0.68 4.53 -19.06
N ALA A 218 -1.82 4.01 -18.62
CA ALA A 218 -2.64 3.08 -19.41
C ALA A 218 -3.26 3.78 -20.63
N GLY A 219 -3.83 4.97 -20.45
CA GLY A 219 -4.39 5.78 -21.54
C GLY A 219 -3.35 6.15 -22.59
N ALA A 220 -2.17 6.61 -22.17
CA ALA A 220 -1.07 6.93 -23.08
C ALA A 220 -0.63 5.73 -23.95
N ARG A 221 -0.79 4.50 -23.45
CA ARG A 221 -0.51 3.26 -24.17
C ARG A 221 -1.65 2.74 -25.03
N ALA A 222 -2.88 3.16 -24.77
CA ALA A 222 -4.02 2.82 -25.61
C ALA A 222 -4.02 3.64 -26.92
N VAL A 223 -3.43 4.85 -26.88
CA VAL A 223 -3.34 5.77 -28.02
C VAL A 223 -2.13 5.51 -28.92
N ARG A 224 -1.09 4.85 -28.40
CA ARG A 224 0.12 4.45 -29.17
C ARG A 224 -0.04 3.08 -29.81
#